data_AF-A0A4Q3R4G0-F1
#
_entry.id   AF-A0A4Q3R4G0-F1
#
_cell.length_a   1.000
_cell.length_b   1.000
_cell.length_c   1.000
_cell.angle_alpha   90.00
_cell.angle_beta   90.00
_cell.angle_gamma   90.00
#
_symmetry.space_group_name_H-M   'P 1'
#
loop_
_entity.id
_entity.type
_entity.pdbx_description
1 polymer ?
#
loop_
_entity_poly.entity_id
_entity_poly.type
_entity_poly.pdbx_seq_one_letter_code
_entity_poly.pdbx_strand_id
1 'polypeptide(L)'
;MKRFTTTAFALGLCMYAFAQEAPDAAIVSKIRKEGLENSKVMDISFNLTDANGPRLSNSPGLKRAQEWAMKQLTDWGLKNAHLEAWGTFGKGWQVDKYYAATTLPYYHAIIASPKAWTPGTNGPIKSNVVLIKADSVADLAKYKGKLAGKIVMMDAGAPLTSGIRPDFSRYADTTLAKMAEAKPAAGGQRGPRPGGANNMMAQMMKMREVRAAMSAMLVDEKVGLILTYARGGQGTFFTSNGASYALDAKPVSPELEVAAEDYLHILRLLRAGKPVEIEADVKTSFYDQDPQGYNVIAEIPGTDKKLKDELVMIGGHFDSWHAGTGATDNAAGSAVMMEAMRILKTIDFK
;
A
#
# COMPACT_ATOMS: atom_id res chain seq x y z
N MET A 1 18.51 -21.99 76.40
CA MET A 1 17.07 -21.78 76.60
C MET A 1 16.53 -20.94 75.45
N LYS A 2 15.64 -21.51 74.64
CA LYS A 2 15.00 -20.83 73.49
C LYS A 2 14.00 -19.79 74.02
N ARG A 3 14.11 -18.54 73.59
CA ARG A 3 13.03 -17.55 73.70
C ARG A 3 12.66 -17.10 72.29
N PHE A 4 11.45 -17.48 71.90
CA PHE A 4 10.74 -17.00 70.73
C PHE A 4 10.35 -15.53 70.97
N THR A 5 10.64 -14.67 70.00
CA THR A 5 9.93 -13.42 69.82
C THR A 5 9.59 -13.27 68.35
N THR A 6 8.28 -13.24 68.12
CA THR A 6 7.54 -13.14 66.87
C THR A 6 7.72 -11.77 66.24
N THR A 7 8.38 -11.70 65.07
CA THR A 7 8.34 -10.52 64.20
C THR A 7 7.13 -10.62 63.29
N ALA A 8 6.11 -9.80 63.55
CA ALA A 8 4.97 -9.65 62.66
C ALA A 8 5.41 -8.89 61.39
N PHE A 9 5.48 -9.58 60.26
CA PHE A 9 5.70 -8.97 58.95
C PHE A 9 4.34 -8.48 58.42
N ALA A 10 4.10 -7.17 58.51
CA ALA A 10 2.96 -6.55 57.87
C ALA A 10 3.20 -6.49 56.36
N LEU A 11 2.75 -7.52 55.63
CA LEU A 11 2.60 -7.46 54.17
C LEU A 11 1.42 -6.53 53.84
N GLY A 12 1.72 -5.25 53.63
CA GLY A 12 0.82 -4.34 52.94
C GLY A 12 0.72 -4.75 51.47
N LEU A 13 -0.27 -5.58 51.13
CA LEU A 13 -0.70 -5.77 49.75
C LEU A 13 -1.30 -4.45 49.23
N CYS A 14 -0.49 -3.64 48.55
CA CYS A 14 -1.01 -2.60 47.66
C CYS A 14 -1.61 -3.28 46.42
N MET A 15 -2.86 -3.74 46.53
CA MET A 15 -3.67 -4.07 45.36
C MET A 15 -4.08 -2.75 44.69
N TYR A 16 -3.33 -2.32 43.67
CA TYR A 16 -3.84 -1.35 42.70
C TYR A 16 -4.91 -2.04 41.86
N ALA A 17 -6.14 -2.01 42.36
CA ALA A 17 -7.31 -2.24 41.53
C ALA A 17 -7.45 -1.04 40.59
N PHE A 18 -6.98 -1.17 39.36
CA PHE A 18 -7.38 -0.27 38.28
C PHE A 18 -8.86 -0.54 38.01
N ALA A 19 -9.74 0.15 38.73
CA ALA A 19 -11.13 0.28 38.32
C ALA A 19 -11.13 1.08 37.03
N GLN A 20 -11.39 0.41 35.91
CA GLN A 20 -11.64 1.07 34.64
C GLN A 20 -12.95 1.85 34.80
N GLU A 21 -12.86 3.17 34.91
CA GLU A 21 -14.02 4.04 35.10
C GLU A 21 -15.01 3.82 33.95
N ALA A 22 -16.30 3.69 34.27
CA ALA A 22 -17.31 3.46 33.24
C ALA A 22 -17.37 4.67 32.30
N PRO A 23 -17.47 4.48 30.96
CA PRO A 23 -17.58 5.59 30.03
C PRO A 23 -18.78 6.48 30.35
N ASP A 24 -18.59 7.80 30.34
CA ASP A 24 -19.69 8.77 30.51
C ASP A 24 -20.73 8.59 29.39
N ALA A 25 -21.91 8.08 29.77
CA ALA A 25 -23.00 7.79 28.84
C ALA A 25 -23.49 9.04 28.08
N ALA A 26 -23.42 10.23 28.69
CA ALA A 26 -23.81 11.48 28.03
C ALA A 26 -22.80 11.86 26.95
N ILE A 27 -21.49 11.69 27.20
CA ILE A 27 -20.45 11.91 26.19
C ILE A 27 -20.58 10.90 25.05
N VAL A 28 -20.75 9.61 25.38
CA VAL A 28 -20.96 8.56 24.36
C VAL A 28 -22.17 8.88 23.48
N SER A 29 -23.27 9.37 24.06
CA SER A 29 -24.45 9.79 23.31
C SER A 29 -24.15 10.95 22.35
N LYS A 30 -23.40 11.97 22.78
CA LYS A 30 -22.96 13.08 21.92
C LYS A 30 -22.07 12.61 20.77
N ILE A 31 -21.10 11.72 21.04
CA ILE A 31 -20.22 11.14 20.01
C ILE A 31 -21.05 10.37 18.98
N ARG A 32 -21.99 9.54 19.43
CA ARG A 32 -22.88 8.78 18.54
C ARG A 32 -23.74 9.69 17.69
N LYS A 33 -24.32 10.74 18.28
CA LYS A 33 -25.11 11.72 17.53
C LYS A 33 -24.27 12.37 16.43
N GLU A 34 -23.07 12.85 16.76
CA GLU A 34 -22.21 13.48 15.76
C GLU A 34 -21.75 12.49 14.68
N GLY A 35 -21.40 11.26 15.06
CA GLY A 35 -20.89 10.25 14.13
C GLY A 35 -21.96 9.55 13.27
N LEU A 36 -23.22 9.53 13.70
CA LEU A 36 -24.30 8.84 12.98
C LEU A 36 -25.29 9.80 12.30
N GLU A 37 -25.51 10.98 12.85
CA GLU A 37 -26.50 11.94 12.34
C GLU A 37 -25.82 13.16 11.66
N ASN A 38 -24.69 13.65 12.19
CA ASN A 38 -24.01 14.85 11.70
C ASN A 38 -22.66 14.57 11.02
N SER A 39 -22.43 13.32 10.61
CA SER A 39 -21.11 12.87 10.18
C SER A 39 -20.57 13.64 8.97
N LYS A 40 -19.27 13.93 8.99
CA LYS A 40 -18.52 14.47 7.84
C LYS A 40 -17.62 13.44 7.16
N VAL A 41 -17.72 12.16 7.55
CA VAL A 41 -16.81 11.12 7.06
C VAL A 41 -16.86 10.94 5.54
N MET A 42 -18.03 11.10 4.92
CA MET A 42 -18.17 10.99 3.47
C MET A 42 -17.59 12.20 2.72
N ASP A 43 -17.71 13.41 3.28
CA ASP A 43 -17.06 14.61 2.74
C ASP A 43 -15.54 14.48 2.84
N ILE A 44 -15.03 13.95 3.96
CA ILE A 44 -13.60 13.68 4.14
C ILE A 44 -13.14 12.63 3.14
N SER A 45 -13.87 11.52 3.03
CA SER A 45 -13.58 10.45 2.07
C SER A 45 -13.51 11.00 0.65
N PHE A 46 -14.52 11.76 0.21
CA PHE A 46 -14.55 12.39 -1.11
C PHE A 46 -13.30 13.24 -1.38
N ASN A 47 -12.87 14.03 -0.40
CA ASN A 47 -11.67 14.85 -0.58
C ASN A 47 -10.41 13.99 -0.68
N LEU A 48 -10.30 12.92 0.10
CA LEU A 48 -9.16 12.02 0.04
C LEU A 48 -9.13 11.22 -1.28
N THR A 49 -10.26 10.66 -1.71
CA THR A 49 -10.32 9.69 -2.83
C THR A 49 -10.53 10.36 -4.17
N ASP A 50 -11.40 11.36 -4.26
CA ASP A 50 -11.88 11.90 -5.54
C ASP A 50 -11.20 13.24 -5.84
N ALA A 51 -11.18 14.16 -4.89
CA ALA A 51 -10.71 15.53 -5.15
C ALA A 51 -9.18 15.65 -5.25
N ASN A 52 -8.43 14.88 -4.44
CA ASN A 52 -6.97 14.96 -4.41
C ASN A 52 -6.27 13.91 -5.29
N GLY A 53 -7.01 12.90 -5.77
CA GLY A 53 -6.52 11.81 -6.61
C GLY A 53 -5.63 10.80 -5.85
N PRO A 54 -4.87 9.96 -6.58
CA PRO A 54 -3.96 8.98 -5.98
C PRO A 54 -2.84 9.64 -5.16
N ARG A 55 -2.51 9.06 -3.99
CA ARG A 55 -1.62 9.67 -2.99
C ARG A 55 -0.36 8.84 -2.75
N LEU A 56 0.38 8.49 -3.80
CA LEU A 56 1.64 7.75 -3.66
C LEU A 56 2.61 8.50 -2.74
N SER A 57 3.35 7.76 -1.91
CA SER A 57 4.37 8.32 -1.03
C SER A 57 5.32 9.27 -1.77
N ASN A 58 5.49 10.46 -1.20
CA ASN A 58 6.20 11.64 -1.74
C ASN A 58 5.74 12.13 -3.14
N SER A 59 4.54 11.77 -3.59
CA SER A 59 3.99 12.28 -4.85
C SER A 59 3.31 13.66 -4.68
N PRO A 60 3.13 14.42 -5.77
CA PRO A 60 2.31 15.62 -5.75
C PRO A 60 0.87 15.38 -5.27
N GLY A 61 0.31 14.20 -5.52
CA GLY A 61 -1.03 13.83 -5.05
C GLY A 61 -1.12 13.68 -3.53
N LEU A 62 -0.10 13.08 -2.91
CA LEU A 62 0.00 13.04 -1.45
C LEU A 62 0.14 14.45 -0.88
N LYS A 63 1.00 15.29 -1.46
CA LYS A 63 1.20 16.67 -1.00
C LYS A 63 -0.10 17.48 -1.00
N ARG A 64 -0.87 17.43 -2.10
CA ARG A 64 -2.19 18.10 -2.18
C ARG A 64 -3.14 17.62 -1.08
N ALA A 65 -3.24 16.31 -0.86
CA ALA A 65 -4.10 15.77 0.17
C ALA A 65 -3.66 16.16 1.59
N GLN A 66 -2.34 16.21 1.84
CA GLN A 66 -1.78 16.62 3.13
C GLN A 66 -2.06 18.10 3.42
N GLU A 67 -1.88 18.97 2.42
CA GLU A 67 -2.19 20.40 2.51
C GLU A 67 -3.69 20.63 2.74
N TRP A 68 -4.53 19.89 2.03
CA TRP A 68 -5.97 19.90 2.25
C TRP A 68 -6.33 19.50 3.68
N ALA A 69 -5.78 18.38 4.18
CA ALA A 69 -6.09 17.90 5.53
C ALA A 69 -5.62 18.88 6.60
N MET A 70 -4.42 19.43 6.48
CA MET A 70 -3.89 20.44 7.40
C MET A 70 -4.81 21.67 7.47
N LYS A 71 -5.27 22.16 6.31
CA LYS A 71 -6.23 23.26 6.24
C LYS A 71 -7.56 22.87 6.91
N GLN A 72 -8.10 21.70 6.58
CA GLN A 72 -9.37 21.22 7.10
C GLN A 72 -9.36 21.08 8.64
N LEU A 73 -8.27 20.55 9.20
CA LEU A 73 -8.06 20.39 10.63
C LEU A 73 -7.96 21.77 11.32
N THR A 74 -7.29 22.74 10.68
CA THR A 74 -7.23 24.13 11.16
C THR A 74 -8.59 24.80 11.15
N ASP A 75 -9.37 24.62 10.07
CA ASP A 75 -10.71 25.20 9.94
C ASP A 75 -11.69 24.64 10.98
N TRP A 76 -11.51 23.38 11.39
CA TRP A 76 -12.25 22.79 12.52
C TRP A 76 -11.76 23.26 13.89
N GLY A 77 -10.71 24.08 13.95
CA GLY A 77 -10.20 24.70 15.17
C GLY A 77 -9.28 23.81 16.00
N LEU A 78 -8.74 22.73 15.42
CA LEU A 78 -7.63 21.99 16.02
C LEU A 78 -6.38 22.90 16.08
N LYS A 79 -5.47 22.56 16.99
CA LYS A 79 -4.21 23.30 17.20
C LYS A 79 -3.05 22.58 16.57
N ASN A 80 -1.97 23.32 16.33
CA ASN A 80 -0.70 22.81 15.80
C ASN A 80 -0.89 21.95 14.54
N ALA A 81 -1.80 22.33 13.64
CA ALA A 81 -1.97 21.64 12.37
C ALA A 81 -0.78 21.95 11.45
N HIS A 82 0.07 20.95 11.17
CA HIS A 82 1.28 21.14 10.36
C HIS A 82 1.73 19.85 9.66
N LEU A 83 2.67 20.00 8.73
CA LEU A 83 3.43 18.88 8.18
C LEU A 83 4.69 18.67 9.01
N GLU A 84 4.85 17.48 9.58
CA GLU A 84 6.05 17.10 10.34
C GLU A 84 6.92 16.17 9.50
N ALA A 85 8.15 16.57 9.21
CA ALA A 85 9.10 15.73 8.50
C ALA A 85 9.56 14.57 9.40
N TRP A 86 9.41 13.33 8.95
CA TRP A 86 9.90 12.15 9.67
C TRP A 86 11.26 11.64 9.17
N GLY A 87 11.76 12.21 8.07
CA GLY A 87 13.08 11.92 7.50
C GLY A 87 13.07 11.78 5.98
N THR A 88 14.22 11.41 5.43
CA THR A 88 14.41 11.24 3.99
C THR A 88 13.66 9.99 3.50
N PHE A 89 12.61 10.18 2.72
CA PHE A 89 11.92 9.12 1.99
C PHE A 89 12.69 8.77 0.70
N GLY A 90 12.90 9.76 -0.17
CA GLY A 90 13.43 9.58 -1.53
C GLY A 90 12.63 10.34 -2.58
N LYS A 91 12.76 9.97 -3.85
CA LYS A 91 12.09 10.66 -4.96
C LYS A 91 10.57 10.38 -4.97
N GLY A 92 9.81 11.45 -5.17
CA GLY A 92 8.43 11.41 -5.61
C GLY A 92 8.30 10.91 -7.05
N TRP A 93 7.10 10.44 -7.39
CA TRP A 93 6.79 9.92 -8.70
C TRP A 93 5.28 10.01 -8.98
N GLN A 94 4.91 10.21 -10.25
CA GLN A 94 3.52 10.11 -10.69
C GLN A 94 3.39 9.59 -12.13
N VAL A 95 2.21 9.10 -12.48
CA VAL A 95 1.82 8.79 -13.86
C VAL A 95 1.17 10.01 -14.47
N ASP A 96 1.72 10.51 -15.58
CA ASP A 96 1.15 11.64 -16.32
C ASP A 96 0.20 11.16 -17.42
N LYS A 97 0.54 10.01 -18.03
CA LYS A 97 -0.24 9.38 -19.09
C LYS A 97 0.14 7.90 -19.18
N TYR A 98 -0.84 7.04 -19.42
CA TYR A 98 -0.54 5.73 -19.98
C TYR A 98 -1.66 5.28 -20.93
N TYR A 99 -1.29 4.49 -21.93
CA TYR A 99 -2.21 3.56 -22.60
C TYR A 99 -1.40 2.38 -23.14
N ALA A 100 -2.07 1.23 -23.29
CA ALA A 100 -1.54 0.08 -24.00
C ALA A 100 -2.68 -0.72 -24.64
N ALA A 101 -2.47 -1.23 -25.84
CA ALA A 101 -3.40 -2.10 -26.54
C ALA A 101 -2.66 -3.11 -27.41
N THR A 102 -3.21 -4.30 -27.58
CA THR A 102 -2.77 -5.19 -28.66
C THR A 102 -3.26 -4.62 -29.99
N THR A 103 -2.45 -4.71 -31.03
CA THR A 103 -2.81 -4.41 -32.43
C THR A 103 -2.82 -5.65 -33.31
N LEU A 104 -2.09 -6.69 -32.90
CA LEU A 104 -2.14 -8.03 -33.48
C LEU A 104 -2.30 -9.07 -32.36
N PRO A 105 -3.09 -10.14 -32.57
CA PRO A 105 -3.83 -10.47 -33.79
C PRO A 105 -5.10 -9.64 -34.03
N TYR A 106 -5.57 -8.90 -33.01
CA TYR A 106 -6.67 -7.96 -33.11
C TYR A 106 -6.54 -6.90 -32.02
N TYR A 107 -7.35 -5.84 -32.15
CA TYR A 107 -7.40 -4.77 -31.16
C TYR A 107 -8.00 -5.24 -29.83
N HIS A 108 -7.27 -5.04 -28.74
CA HIS A 108 -7.76 -5.24 -27.38
C HIS A 108 -7.06 -4.26 -26.44
N ALA A 109 -7.82 -3.45 -25.72
CA ALA A 109 -7.27 -2.54 -24.71
C ALA A 109 -6.73 -3.37 -23.53
N ILE A 110 -5.53 -3.05 -23.06
CA ILE A 110 -4.88 -3.78 -21.98
C ILE A 110 -5.19 -3.09 -20.65
N ILE A 111 -5.74 -3.84 -19.69
CA ILE A 111 -5.90 -3.42 -18.30
C ILE A 111 -4.54 -3.55 -17.62
N ALA A 112 -3.91 -2.40 -17.33
CA ALA A 112 -2.59 -2.32 -16.74
C ALA A 112 -2.38 -1.01 -15.99
N SER A 113 -1.29 -0.92 -15.24
CA SER A 113 -0.76 0.34 -14.70
C SER A 113 0.76 0.38 -14.86
N PRO A 114 1.39 1.56 -15.02
CA PRO A 114 2.82 1.69 -14.80
C PRO A 114 3.17 1.28 -13.37
N LYS A 115 4.28 0.58 -13.16
CA LYS A 115 4.74 0.26 -11.80
C LYS A 115 5.47 1.45 -11.19
N ALA A 116 5.27 1.66 -9.88
CA ALA A 116 5.77 2.86 -9.22
C ALA A 116 7.30 2.99 -9.33
N TRP A 117 7.75 4.23 -9.53
CA TRP A 117 9.15 4.65 -9.68
C TRP A 117 9.87 4.11 -10.93
N THR A 118 9.15 3.51 -11.89
CA THR A 118 9.71 3.17 -13.20
C THR A 118 9.63 4.37 -14.15
N PRO A 119 10.55 4.49 -15.14
CA PRO A 119 10.45 5.54 -16.14
C PRO A 119 9.34 5.25 -17.16
N GLY A 120 8.92 6.30 -17.87
CA GLY A 120 8.06 6.17 -19.04
C GLY A 120 8.80 5.63 -20.27
N THR A 121 8.04 5.28 -21.31
CA THR A 121 8.60 4.91 -22.61
C THR A 121 9.23 6.14 -23.29
N ASN A 122 10.15 5.92 -24.23
CA ASN A 122 10.72 7.00 -25.04
C ASN A 122 9.75 7.44 -26.15
N GLY A 123 8.61 7.98 -25.75
CA GLY A 123 7.45 8.24 -26.59
C GLY A 123 6.63 6.98 -26.90
N PRO A 124 5.69 7.06 -27.86
CA PRO A 124 4.89 5.92 -28.29
C PRO A 124 5.77 4.80 -28.84
N ILE A 125 5.50 3.58 -28.41
CA ILE A 125 6.16 2.35 -28.88
C ILE A 125 5.12 1.44 -29.54
N LYS A 126 5.51 0.78 -30.63
CA LYS A 126 4.75 -0.30 -31.26
C LYS A 126 5.70 -1.43 -31.63
N SER A 127 5.46 -2.62 -31.09
CA SER A 127 6.42 -3.73 -31.23
C SER A 127 5.76 -5.09 -31.03
N ASN A 128 6.27 -6.09 -31.74
CA ASN A 128 6.00 -7.49 -31.41
C ASN A 128 6.49 -7.81 -30.00
N VAL A 129 5.68 -8.53 -29.23
CA VAL A 129 6.00 -8.97 -27.87
C VAL A 129 6.99 -10.13 -27.92
N VAL A 130 8.12 -9.98 -27.24
CA VAL A 130 9.11 -11.05 -27.07
C VAL A 130 8.84 -11.80 -25.77
N LEU A 131 8.51 -13.09 -25.89
CA LEU A 131 8.35 -13.98 -24.74
C LEU A 131 9.72 -14.49 -24.26
N ILE A 132 10.09 -14.13 -23.03
CA ILE A 132 11.32 -14.54 -22.39
C ILE A 132 11.05 -15.72 -21.46
N LYS A 133 11.65 -16.86 -21.78
CA LYS A 133 11.62 -18.09 -20.98
C LYS A 133 13.03 -18.38 -20.48
N ALA A 134 13.26 -18.19 -19.19
CA ALA A 134 14.55 -18.40 -18.56
C ALA A 134 14.40 -18.98 -17.15
N ASP A 135 14.86 -20.22 -16.96
CA ASP A 135 14.89 -20.91 -15.67
C ASP A 135 16.27 -20.82 -15.00
N SER A 136 17.23 -20.23 -15.70
CA SER A 136 18.61 -20.02 -15.30
C SER A 136 19.20 -18.78 -15.97
N VAL A 137 20.32 -18.26 -15.43
CA VAL A 137 21.06 -17.15 -16.04
C VAL A 137 21.56 -17.52 -17.45
N ALA A 138 21.91 -18.79 -17.68
CA ALA A 138 22.39 -19.26 -18.98
C ALA A 138 21.32 -19.15 -20.08
N ASP A 139 20.04 -19.31 -19.73
CA ASP A 139 18.94 -19.18 -20.70
C ASP A 139 18.81 -17.76 -21.26
N LEU A 140 19.25 -16.74 -20.52
CA LEU A 140 19.22 -15.34 -20.94
C LEU A 140 20.08 -15.09 -22.18
N ALA A 141 21.15 -15.87 -22.39
CA ALA A 141 22.04 -15.71 -23.53
C ALA A 141 21.32 -15.82 -24.89
N LYS A 142 20.19 -16.55 -24.95
CA LYS A 142 19.35 -16.72 -26.15
C LYS A 142 18.73 -15.41 -26.63
N TYR A 143 18.54 -14.47 -25.70
CA TYR A 143 17.87 -13.19 -25.92
C TYR A 143 18.86 -12.04 -26.13
N LYS A 144 20.15 -12.26 -25.82
CA LYS A 144 21.18 -11.23 -25.87
C LYS A 144 21.23 -10.52 -27.22
N GLY A 145 21.08 -9.20 -27.20
CA GLY A 145 21.16 -8.32 -28.38
C GLY A 145 19.91 -8.34 -29.26
N LYS A 146 18.77 -8.80 -28.76
CA LYS A 146 17.51 -8.92 -29.51
C LYS A 146 16.37 -8.09 -28.92
N LEU A 147 16.56 -7.44 -27.77
CA LEU A 147 15.50 -6.82 -26.98
C LEU A 147 15.44 -5.29 -27.11
N ALA A 148 16.41 -4.68 -27.81
CA ALA A 148 16.46 -3.23 -27.99
C ALA A 148 15.16 -2.67 -28.59
N GLY A 149 14.52 -1.76 -27.84
CA GLY A 149 13.24 -1.15 -28.22
C GLY A 149 12.06 -2.14 -28.34
N LYS A 150 12.19 -3.36 -27.84
CA LYS A 150 11.11 -4.35 -27.87
C LYS A 150 10.19 -4.23 -26.66
N ILE A 151 8.97 -4.74 -26.81
CA ILE A 151 8.08 -5.02 -25.69
C ILE A 151 8.36 -6.46 -25.27
N VAL A 152 8.63 -6.69 -23.99
CA VAL A 152 9.00 -8.01 -23.47
C VAL A 152 8.04 -8.47 -22.41
N MET A 153 7.94 -9.79 -22.28
CA MET A 153 7.08 -10.45 -21.31
C MET A 153 7.72 -11.74 -20.86
N MET A 154 7.51 -12.12 -19.62
CA MET A 154 8.10 -13.31 -19.03
C MET A 154 7.16 -14.50 -19.23
N ASP A 155 7.70 -15.68 -19.51
CA ASP A 155 6.94 -16.94 -19.54
C ASP A 155 6.59 -17.41 -18.12
N ALA A 156 5.82 -16.58 -17.41
CA ALA A 156 5.47 -16.72 -16.01
C ALA A 156 4.03 -16.28 -15.79
N GLY A 157 3.32 -16.89 -14.84
CA GLY A 157 1.93 -16.55 -14.54
C GLY A 157 1.23 -17.73 -13.90
N ALA A 158 0.24 -17.46 -13.06
CA ALA A 158 -0.58 -18.48 -12.43
C ALA A 158 -1.94 -18.56 -13.17
N PRO A 159 -2.49 -19.76 -13.41
CA PRO A 159 -3.86 -19.88 -13.88
C PRO A 159 -4.82 -19.16 -12.93
N LEU A 160 -5.77 -18.42 -13.50
CA LEU A 160 -6.86 -17.84 -12.73
C LEU A 160 -7.75 -18.96 -12.20
N THR A 161 -8.18 -18.80 -10.95
CA THR A 161 -9.14 -19.70 -10.31
C THR A 161 -10.40 -18.90 -10.02
N SER A 162 -11.55 -19.44 -10.40
CA SER A 162 -12.85 -18.86 -10.05
C SER A 162 -13.26 -19.38 -8.67
N GLY A 163 -13.54 -18.46 -7.74
CA GLY A 163 -14.13 -18.80 -6.45
C GLY A 163 -15.63 -19.01 -6.58
N ILE A 164 -16.19 -19.93 -5.78
CA ILE A 164 -17.65 -20.06 -5.55
C ILE A 164 -18.11 -19.25 -4.34
N ARG A 165 -17.20 -18.51 -3.70
CA ARG A 165 -17.49 -17.73 -2.50
C ARG A 165 -17.95 -16.33 -2.92
N PRO A 166 -18.93 -15.75 -2.22
CA PRO A 166 -19.30 -14.35 -2.41
C PRO A 166 -18.09 -13.42 -2.20
N ASP A 167 -17.97 -12.38 -3.02
CA ASP A 167 -16.92 -11.35 -2.88
C ASP A 167 -17.05 -10.59 -1.55
N PHE A 168 -18.28 -10.47 -1.05
CA PHE A 168 -18.59 -9.90 0.26
C PHE A 168 -19.46 -10.86 1.06
N SER A 169 -19.06 -11.10 2.31
CA SER A 169 -19.91 -11.77 3.30
C SER A 169 -19.82 -11.02 4.61
N ARG A 170 -20.97 -10.80 5.24
CA ARG A 170 -21.02 -10.25 6.60
C ARG A 170 -20.65 -11.38 7.57
N TYR A 171 -19.80 -11.07 8.55
CA TYR A 171 -19.58 -11.99 9.66
C TYR A 171 -20.90 -12.24 10.41
N ALA A 172 -21.17 -13.52 10.71
CA ALA A 172 -22.30 -13.87 11.58
C ALA A 172 -22.12 -13.23 12.96
N ASP A 173 -23.22 -12.92 13.63
CA ASP A 173 -23.18 -12.30 14.97
C ASP A 173 -22.39 -13.15 15.97
N THR A 174 -22.41 -14.48 15.82
CA THR A 174 -21.59 -15.41 16.63
C THR A 174 -20.09 -15.26 16.39
N THR A 175 -19.66 -14.96 15.16
CA THR A 175 -18.27 -14.65 14.85
C THR A 175 -17.88 -13.30 15.42
N LEU A 176 -18.76 -12.29 15.26
CA LEU A 176 -18.54 -10.96 15.84
C LEU A 176 -18.42 -11.02 17.37
N ALA A 177 -19.28 -11.79 18.04
CA ALA A 177 -19.22 -12.01 19.48
C ALA A 177 -17.89 -12.66 19.91
N LYS A 178 -17.44 -13.70 19.19
CA LYS A 178 -16.13 -14.32 19.44
C LYS A 178 -14.96 -13.35 19.22
N MET A 179 -15.04 -12.47 18.22
CA MET A 179 -14.03 -11.44 17.98
C MET A 179 -14.01 -10.41 19.12
N ALA A 180 -15.19 -10.02 19.64
CA ALA A 180 -15.30 -9.12 20.78
C ALA A 180 -14.77 -9.74 22.09
N GLU A 181 -14.88 -11.05 22.25
CA GLU A 181 -14.35 -11.80 23.39
C GLU A 181 -12.85 -12.15 23.26
N ALA A 182 -12.23 -11.88 22.11
CA ALA A 182 -10.84 -12.22 21.87
C ALA A 182 -9.91 -11.44 22.80
N LYS A 183 -9.17 -12.15 23.65
CA LYS A 183 -8.13 -11.56 24.51
C LYS A 183 -6.84 -11.39 23.72
N PRO A 184 -6.01 -10.37 24.01
CA PRO A 184 -4.69 -10.23 23.41
C PRO A 184 -3.89 -11.53 23.59
N ALA A 185 -3.56 -12.21 22.50
CA ALA A 185 -2.67 -13.35 22.56
C ALA A 185 -1.26 -12.84 22.93
N ALA A 186 -0.66 -13.39 23.98
CA ALA A 186 0.78 -13.21 24.22
C ALA A 186 1.51 -13.64 22.93
N GLY A 187 2.40 -12.77 22.43
CA GLY A 187 3.02 -12.91 21.12
C GLY A 187 3.48 -14.34 20.86
N GLY A 188 2.77 -15.05 19.99
CA GLY A 188 3.10 -16.41 19.63
C GLY A 188 4.47 -16.42 18.96
N GLN A 189 5.45 -17.04 19.60
CA GLN A 189 6.73 -17.34 18.98
C GLN A 189 6.41 -18.13 17.70
N ARG A 190 6.71 -17.53 16.56
CA ARG A 190 6.43 -18.11 15.24
C ARG A 190 7.18 -19.44 15.16
N GLY A 191 6.48 -20.54 15.41
CA GLY A 191 7.09 -21.86 15.48
C GLY A 191 7.88 -22.17 14.21
N PRO A 192 9.02 -22.86 14.30
CA PRO A 192 9.82 -23.18 13.12
C PRO A 192 8.95 -23.92 12.10
N ARG A 193 8.86 -23.36 10.89
CA ARG A 193 8.12 -23.97 9.76
C ARG A 193 8.61 -25.42 9.59
N PRO A 194 7.72 -26.43 9.62
CA PRO A 194 8.15 -27.81 9.49
C PRO A 194 8.75 -28.08 8.10
N GLY A 195 9.99 -28.62 8.09
CA GLY A 195 10.57 -29.43 7.01
C GLY A 195 10.68 -28.82 5.61
N GLY A 196 11.86 -28.31 5.24
CA GLY A 196 12.20 -27.95 3.84
C GLY A 196 13.12 -26.74 3.65
N ALA A 197 13.69 -26.18 4.71
CA ALA A 197 14.39 -24.89 4.70
C ALA A 197 15.57 -24.81 3.71
N ASN A 198 16.37 -25.87 3.54
CA ASN A 198 17.59 -25.81 2.72
C ASN A 198 17.29 -25.77 1.20
N ASN A 199 16.30 -26.53 0.71
CA ASN A 199 15.96 -26.54 -0.72
C ASN A 199 15.14 -25.31 -1.12
N MET A 200 14.25 -24.81 -0.25
CA MET A 200 13.51 -23.58 -0.51
C MET A 200 14.42 -22.34 -0.53
N MET A 201 15.41 -22.26 0.37
CA MET A 201 16.35 -21.14 0.39
C MET A 201 17.24 -21.14 -0.86
N ALA A 202 17.78 -22.30 -1.26
CA ALA A 202 18.56 -22.43 -2.49
C ALA A 202 17.72 -22.06 -3.73
N GLN A 203 16.48 -22.50 -3.80
CA GLN A 203 15.55 -22.14 -4.89
C GLN A 203 15.23 -20.65 -4.91
N MET A 204 14.97 -20.03 -3.75
CA MET A 204 14.75 -18.58 -3.66
C MET A 204 15.99 -17.79 -4.09
N MET A 205 17.18 -18.21 -3.69
CA MET A 205 18.44 -17.57 -4.10
C MET A 205 18.65 -17.66 -5.61
N LYS A 206 18.43 -18.85 -6.21
CA LYS A 206 18.48 -19.02 -7.67
C LYS A 206 17.46 -18.12 -8.39
N MET A 207 16.21 -18.07 -7.91
CA MET A 207 15.19 -17.19 -8.49
C MET A 207 15.58 -15.71 -8.38
N ARG A 208 16.21 -15.31 -7.27
CA ARG A 208 16.70 -13.94 -7.07
C ARG A 208 17.84 -13.61 -8.04
N GLU A 209 18.77 -14.54 -8.23
CA GLU A 209 19.88 -14.40 -9.16
C GLU A 209 19.39 -14.24 -10.61
N VAL A 210 18.48 -15.12 -11.06
CA VAL A 210 17.90 -15.03 -12.41
C VAL A 210 17.15 -13.72 -12.61
N ARG A 211 16.34 -13.28 -11.62
CA ARG A 211 15.64 -11.98 -11.69
C ARG A 211 16.59 -10.80 -11.75
N ALA A 212 17.67 -10.82 -10.97
CA ALA A 212 18.68 -9.76 -10.99
C ALA A 212 19.41 -9.69 -12.35
N ALA A 213 19.85 -10.84 -12.87
CA ALA A 213 20.50 -10.93 -14.17
C ALA A 213 19.57 -10.51 -15.32
N MET A 214 18.29 -10.92 -15.26
CA MET A 214 17.26 -10.51 -16.20
C MET A 214 17.08 -8.98 -16.17
N SER A 215 16.89 -8.41 -14.98
CA SER A 215 16.71 -6.96 -14.82
C SER A 215 17.90 -6.18 -15.38
N ALA A 216 19.13 -6.65 -15.14
CA ALA A 216 20.33 -6.01 -15.69
C ALA A 216 20.36 -6.09 -17.22
N MET A 217 20.09 -7.28 -17.80
CA MET A 217 20.05 -7.46 -19.26
C MET A 217 19.00 -6.57 -19.92
N LEU A 218 17.80 -6.46 -19.35
CA LEU A 218 16.72 -5.63 -19.91
C LEU A 218 17.07 -4.14 -19.94
N VAL A 219 17.80 -3.66 -18.92
CA VAL A 219 18.33 -2.29 -18.89
C VAL A 219 19.45 -2.11 -19.92
N ASP A 220 20.44 -3.02 -19.93
CA ASP A 220 21.60 -2.95 -20.84
C ASP A 220 21.18 -2.97 -22.31
N GLU A 221 20.17 -3.79 -22.65
CA GLU A 221 19.63 -3.86 -24.01
C GLU A 221 18.69 -2.71 -24.36
N LYS A 222 18.35 -1.84 -23.41
CA LYS A 222 17.41 -0.73 -23.63
C LYS A 222 16.06 -1.23 -24.16
N VAL A 223 15.48 -2.19 -23.43
CA VAL A 223 14.13 -2.68 -23.74
C VAL A 223 13.14 -1.53 -23.71
N GLY A 224 12.17 -1.56 -24.62
CA GLY A 224 11.20 -0.48 -24.78
C GLY A 224 10.14 -0.48 -23.69
N LEU A 225 9.63 -1.66 -23.31
CA LEU A 225 8.65 -1.82 -22.25
C LEU A 225 8.62 -3.26 -21.73
N ILE A 226 8.50 -3.43 -20.42
CA ILE A 226 8.31 -4.71 -19.75
C ILE A 226 6.82 -4.88 -19.40
N LEU A 227 6.24 -6.03 -19.72
CA LEU A 227 4.94 -6.47 -19.22
C LEU A 227 5.15 -7.47 -18.09
N THR A 228 4.54 -7.20 -16.94
CA THR A 228 4.66 -8.03 -15.75
C THR A 228 3.29 -8.52 -15.30
N TYR A 229 3.22 -9.81 -14.95
CA TYR A 229 2.01 -10.43 -14.43
C TYR A 229 1.63 -9.79 -13.09
N ALA A 230 0.44 -9.19 -13.03
CA ALA A 230 -0.15 -8.70 -11.80
C ALA A 230 -1.08 -9.76 -11.21
N ARG A 231 -0.98 -9.99 -9.91
CA ARG A 231 -1.96 -10.84 -9.19
C ARG A 231 -3.29 -10.11 -9.11
N GLY A 232 -4.39 -10.86 -9.15
CA GLY A 232 -5.74 -10.32 -9.16
C GLY A 232 -6.65 -11.21 -10.01
N GLY A 233 -7.79 -10.66 -10.39
CA GLY A 233 -8.76 -11.30 -11.27
C GLY A 233 -10.02 -10.45 -11.41
N GLN A 234 -10.89 -10.87 -12.31
CA GLN A 234 -12.17 -10.20 -12.62
C GLN A 234 -11.96 -8.74 -13.05
N GLY A 235 -10.87 -8.46 -13.77
CA GLY A 235 -10.50 -7.10 -14.21
C GLY A 235 -9.83 -6.24 -13.13
N THR A 236 -9.56 -6.79 -11.94
CA THR A 236 -8.80 -6.10 -10.88
C THR A 236 -7.38 -6.67 -10.77
N PHE A 237 -6.44 -5.85 -10.29
CA PHE A 237 -5.06 -6.27 -10.07
C PHE A 237 -4.42 -5.53 -8.90
N PHE A 238 -3.37 -6.12 -8.35
CA PHE A 238 -2.56 -5.50 -7.31
C PHE A 238 -1.31 -4.84 -7.88
N THR A 239 -1.10 -3.61 -7.45
CA THR A 239 0.07 -2.79 -7.77
C THR A 239 1.17 -2.84 -6.72
N SER A 240 2.39 -2.57 -7.17
CA SER A 240 3.59 -2.51 -6.35
C SER A 240 4.65 -1.61 -6.98
N ASN A 241 5.78 -1.48 -6.28
CA ASN A 241 6.94 -0.79 -6.79
C ASN A 241 7.66 -1.61 -7.88
N GLY A 242 8.05 -0.94 -8.96
CA GLY A 242 8.91 -1.50 -10.00
C GLY A 242 10.38 -1.10 -9.82
N ALA A 243 10.63 0.03 -9.16
CA ALA A 243 11.98 0.53 -8.88
C ALA A 243 12.16 0.95 -7.42
N SER A 244 13.41 1.18 -7.04
CA SER A 244 13.74 1.89 -5.80
C SER A 244 13.41 3.38 -5.94
N TYR A 245 12.85 3.96 -4.89
CA TYR A 245 12.62 5.38 -4.73
C TYR A 245 13.82 6.14 -4.14
N ALA A 246 14.94 5.46 -3.86
CA ALA A 246 16.16 6.14 -3.43
C ALA A 246 16.65 7.14 -4.49
N LEU A 247 17.29 8.23 -4.04
CA LEU A 247 17.81 9.28 -4.91
C LEU A 247 18.94 8.77 -5.82
N ASP A 248 19.72 7.81 -5.34
CA ASP A 248 20.82 7.15 -6.04
C ASP A 248 20.39 5.83 -6.70
N ALA A 249 19.08 5.57 -6.79
CA ALA A 249 18.56 4.35 -7.37
C ALA A 249 19.04 4.18 -8.82
N LYS A 250 19.57 2.98 -9.11
CA LYS A 250 19.98 2.62 -10.47
C LYS A 250 18.80 2.72 -11.44
N PRO A 251 19.04 3.13 -12.69
CA PRO A 251 18.02 3.12 -13.72
C PRO A 251 17.41 1.71 -13.88
N VAL A 252 16.10 1.69 -14.14
CA VAL A 252 15.35 0.49 -14.54
C VAL A 252 14.65 0.76 -15.86
N SER A 253 14.16 -0.29 -16.52
CA SER A 253 13.37 -0.14 -17.74
C SER A 253 11.91 0.23 -17.42
N PRO A 254 11.17 0.81 -18.39
CA PRO A 254 9.73 1.02 -18.26
C PRO A 254 9.00 -0.30 -18.01
N GLU A 255 8.03 -0.32 -17.10
CA GLU A 255 7.31 -1.53 -16.74
C GLU A 255 5.81 -1.26 -16.51
N LEU A 256 4.97 -2.05 -17.18
CA LEU A 256 3.55 -2.15 -16.94
C LEU A 256 3.25 -3.44 -16.17
N GLU A 257 2.55 -3.31 -15.06
CA GLU A 257 1.84 -4.42 -14.44
C GLU A 257 0.52 -4.63 -15.17
N VAL A 258 0.29 -5.85 -15.65
CA VAL A 258 -0.85 -6.18 -16.50
C VAL A 258 -1.77 -7.12 -15.74
N ALA A 259 -3.08 -6.85 -15.79
CA ALA A 259 -4.10 -7.70 -15.21
C ALA A 259 -3.93 -9.15 -15.69
N ALA A 260 -4.20 -10.09 -14.79
CA ALA A 260 -3.92 -11.50 -15.02
C ALA A 260 -4.61 -12.04 -16.28
N GLU A 261 -5.84 -11.63 -16.57
CA GLU A 261 -6.60 -12.03 -17.76
C GLU A 261 -5.88 -11.66 -19.06
N ASP A 262 -5.46 -10.40 -19.19
CA ASP A 262 -4.79 -9.87 -20.37
C ASP A 262 -3.39 -10.45 -20.51
N TYR A 263 -2.64 -10.54 -19.40
CA TYR A 263 -1.34 -11.16 -19.38
C TYR A 263 -1.42 -12.62 -19.83
N LEU A 264 -2.32 -13.42 -19.24
CA LEU A 264 -2.46 -14.82 -19.61
C LEU A 264 -2.99 -15.00 -21.04
N HIS A 265 -3.79 -14.06 -21.55
CA HIS A 265 -4.23 -14.07 -22.94
C HIS A 265 -3.06 -13.89 -23.90
N ILE A 266 -2.25 -12.84 -23.71
CA ILE A 266 -1.04 -12.60 -24.52
C ILE A 266 -0.11 -13.82 -24.43
N LEU A 267 0.06 -14.38 -23.23
CA LEU A 267 0.90 -15.56 -22.99
C LEU A 267 0.44 -16.78 -23.80
N ARG A 268 -0.87 -17.05 -23.85
CA ARG A 268 -1.43 -18.18 -24.63
C ARG A 268 -1.18 -18.01 -26.12
N LEU A 269 -1.36 -16.79 -26.66
CA LEU A 269 -1.09 -16.50 -28.07
C LEU A 269 0.38 -16.74 -28.42
N LEU A 270 1.30 -16.20 -27.63
CA LEU A 270 2.74 -16.35 -27.84
C LEU A 270 3.17 -17.82 -27.70
N ARG A 271 2.65 -18.56 -26.71
CA ARG A 271 2.91 -20.01 -26.56
C ARG A 271 2.36 -20.84 -27.72
N ALA A 272 1.28 -20.40 -28.37
CA ALA A 272 0.72 -21.01 -29.57
C ALA A 272 1.44 -20.59 -30.88
N GLY A 273 2.55 -19.84 -30.79
CA GLY A 273 3.30 -19.36 -31.95
C GLY A 273 2.57 -18.28 -32.74
N LYS A 274 1.54 -17.64 -32.17
CA LYS A 274 0.86 -16.51 -32.79
C LYS A 274 1.56 -15.21 -32.40
N PRO A 275 1.91 -14.34 -33.37
CA PRO A 275 2.51 -13.06 -33.05
C PRO A 275 1.51 -12.18 -32.30
N VAL A 276 2.01 -11.45 -31.32
CA VAL A 276 1.27 -10.40 -30.62
C VAL A 276 2.05 -9.10 -30.82
N GLU A 277 1.39 -8.07 -31.29
CA GLU A 277 1.93 -6.72 -31.39
C GLU A 277 1.19 -5.84 -30.41
N ILE A 278 1.92 -4.99 -29.69
CA ILE A 278 1.35 -4.02 -28.75
C ILE A 278 1.81 -2.64 -29.14
N GLU A 279 0.88 -1.69 -29.05
CA GLU A 279 1.19 -0.26 -29.00
C GLU A 279 0.98 0.26 -27.57
N ALA A 280 1.87 1.15 -27.12
CA ALA A 280 1.81 1.76 -25.80
C ALA A 280 2.48 3.14 -25.80
N ASP A 281 2.08 4.01 -24.86
CA ASP A 281 2.77 5.26 -24.54
C ASP A 281 2.64 5.47 -23.03
N VAL A 282 3.76 5.45 -22.32
CA VAL A 282 3.81 5.63 -20.87
C VAL A 282 4.62 6.88 -20.56
N LYS A 283 4.04 7.81 -19.80
CA LYS A 283 4.69 9.02 -19.32
C LYS A 283 4.59 9.09 -17.80
N THR A 284 5.75 9.26 -17.18
CA THR A 284 5.89 9.36 -15.73
C THR A 284 6.83 10.51 -15.40
N SER A 285 6.54 11.21 -14.31
CA SER A 285 7.38 12.30 -13.80
C SER A 285 7.99 11.91 -12.46
N PHE A 286 9.22 12.38 -12.21
CA PHE A 286 9.94 12.22 -10.95
C PHE A 286 10.09 13.58 -10.26
N TYR A 287 10.09 13.56 -8.93
CA TYR A 287 10.21 14.74 -8.07
C TYR A 287 11.28 14.48 -7.01
N ASP A 288 12.39 15.19 -7.05
CA ASP A 288 13.55 15.01 -6.17
C ASP A 288 13.95 16.28 -5.43
N GLN A 289 13.19 17.37 -5.60
CA GLN A 289 13.46 18.67 -5.00
C GLN A 289 13.27 18.66 -3.48
N ASP A 290 12.36 17.83 -3.00
CA ASP A 290 12.10 17.60 -1.58
C ASP A 290 12.01 16.09 -1.33
N PRO A 291 13.08 15.44 -0.85
CA PRO A 291 13.08 14.01 -0.60
C PRO A 291 12.53 13.65 0.78
N GLN A 292 12.02 14.61 1.56
CA GLN A 292 11.50 14.34 2.90
C GLN A 292 10.11 13.69 2.83
N GLY A 293 9.85 12.77 3.74
CA GLY A 293 8.51 12.28 4.02
C GLY A 293 7.87 13.07 5.15
N TYR A 294 6.55 13.29 5.04
CA TYR A 294 5.79 14.11 5.98
C TYR A 294 4.61 13.36 6.60
N ASN A 295 4.39 13.60 7.89
CA ASN A 295 3.15 13.31 8.59
C ASN A 295 2.27 14.56 8.59
N VAL A 296 0.94 14.38 8.64
CA VAL A 296 0.00 15.46 8.97
C VAL A 296 -0.33 15.34 10.45
N ILE A 297 -0.02 16.35 11.24
CA ILE A 297 -0.26 16.36 12.69
C ILE A 297 -1.17 17.53 13.03
N ALA A 298 -2.14 17.29 13.91
CA ALA A 298 -2.97 18.30 14.55
C ALA A 298 -3.46 17.78 15.91
N GLU A 299 -3.75 18.68 16.83
CA GLU A 299 -3.94 18.38 18.25
C GLU A 299 -5.21 19.02 18.82
N ILE A 300 -5.79 18.37 19.83
CA ILE A 300 -6.71 19.00 20.79
C ILE A 300 -5.94 19.07 22.12
N PRO A 301 -5.51 20.26 22.57
CA PRO A 301 -4.72 20.37 23.78
C PRO A 301 -5.51 19.91 25.01
N GLY A 302 -4.88 19.09 25.86
CA GLY A 302 -5.46 18.65 27.12
C GLY A 302 -5.67 19.82 28.09
N THR A 303 -6.72 19.72 28.91
CA THR A 303 -7.08 20.79 29.87
C THR A 303 -6.79 20.45 31.32
N ASP A 304 -6.60 19.16 31.64
CA ASP A 304 -6.30 18.71 33.00
C ASP A 304 -4.91 19.16 33.46
N LYS A 305 -4.80 19.63 34.70
CA LYS A 305 -3.53 20.20 35.21
C LYS A 305 -2.40 19.18 35.32
N LYS A 306 -2.72 17.89 35.47
CA LYS A 306 -1.77 16.79 35.65
C LYS A 306 -1.58 15.99 34.37
N LEU A 307 -2.64 15.80 33.59
CA LEU A 307 -2.65 14.92 32.42
C LEU A 307 -2.50 15.64 31.08
N LYS A 308 -2.51 16.99 31.04
CA LYS A 308 -2.39 17.75 29.78
C LYS A 308 -1.16 17.43 28.92
N ASP A 309 -0.12 16.87 29.53
CA ASP A 309 1.13 16.50 28.86
C ASP A 309 1.13 15.01 28.42
N GLU A 310 0.07 14.26 28.76
CA GLU A 310 -0.15 12.89 28.27
C GLU A 310 -0.80 12.88 26.88
N LEU A 311 -0.50 11.85 26.09
CA LEU A 311 -0.90 11.76 24.69
C LEU A 311 -1.85 10.58 24.45
N VAL A 312 -2.96 10.87 23.78
CA VAL A 312 -3.78 9.86 23.10
C VAL A 312 -3.62 10.07 21.60
N MET A 313 -2.97 9.11 20.94
CA MET A 313 -2.71 9.17 19.50
C MET A 313 -3.71 8.30 18.74
N ILE A 314 -4.41 8.92 17.80
CA ILE A 314 -5.23 8.23 16.80
C ILE A 314 -4.72 8.61 15.41
N GLY A 315 -4.70 7.64 14.48
CA GLY A 315 -4.12 7.88 13.17
C GLY A 315 -4.27 6.71 12.22
N GLY A 316 -3.91 6.97 10.96
CA GLY A 316 -3.81 5.98 9.90
C GLY A 316 -2.85 6.51 8.84
N HIS A 317 -2.17 5.60 8.13
CA HIS A 317 -1.31 6.05 7.03
C HIS A 317 -2.16 6.73 5.95
N PHE A 318 -1.58 7.76 5.34
CA PHE A 318 -2.32 8.74 4.54
C PHE A 318 -2.06 8.58 3.03
N ASP A 319 -0.96 7.90 2.69
CA ASP A 319 -0.58 7.56 1.34
C ASP A 319 -1.40 6.39 0.79
N SER A 320 -1.31 6.19 -0.52
CA SER A 320 -1.94 5.07 -1.23
C SER A 320 -1.13 4.69 -2.45
N TRP A 321 -1.39 3.54 -3.04
CA TRP A 321 -0.87 3.26 -4.38
C TRP A 321 -1.50 4.16 -5.44
N HIS A 322 -0.75 4.40 -6.52
CA HIS A 322 -1.09 5.31 -7.62
C HIS A 322 -2.12 4.74 -8.61
N ALA A 323 -2.26 3.41 -8.70
CA ALA A 323 -3.15 2.74 -9.66
C ALA A 323 -4.65 2.83 -9.28
N GLY A 324 -4.96 3.37 -8.10
CA GLY A 324 -6.32 3.63 -7.64
C GLY A 324 -6.38 4.89 -6.79
N THR A 325 -7.50 5.11 -6.10
CA THR A 325 -7.72 6.31 -5.28
C THR A 325 -7.48 6.10 -3.78
N GLY A 326 -7.03 4.90 -3.40
CA GLY A 326 -6.69 4.59 -2.01
C GLY A 326 -7.87 4.65 -1.05
N ALA A 327 -9.07 4.27 -1.50
CA ALA A 327 -10.29 4.36 -0.70
C ALA A 327 -10.23 3.46 0.54
N THR A 328 -10.01 2.16 0.35
CA THR A 328 -9.88 1.20 1.45
C THR A 328 -8.49 1.18 2.07
N ASP A 329 -7.48 1.63 1.32
CA ASP A 329 -6.07 1.62 1.70
C ASP A 329 -5.44 3.00 1.38
N ASN A 330 -5.56 3.99 2.27
CA ASN A 330 -6.27 3.94 3.57
C ASN A 330 -7.09 5.20 3.86
N ALA A 331 -7.78 5.76 2.85
CA ALA A 331 -8.69 6.87 3.07
C ALA A 331 -9.79 6.51 4.08
N ALA A 332 -10.28 5.28 4.11
CA ALA A 332 -11.26 4.82 5.10
C ALA A 332 -10.76 5.00 6.54
N GLY A 333 -9.54 4.54 6.84
CA GLY A 333 -8.95 4.71 8.17
C GLY A 333 -8.68 6.19 8.47
N SER A 334 -8.01 6.91 7.57
CA SER A 334 -7.70 8.33 7.76
C SER A 334 -8.95 9.20 7.91
N ALA A 335 -10.01 8.92 7.15
CA ALA A 335 -11.27 9.66 7.22
C ALA A 335 -11.96 9.47 8.56
N VAL A 336 -11.99 8.25 9.08
CA VAL A 336 -12.56 7.96 10.41
C VAL A 336 -11.75 8.65 11.51
N MET A 337 -10.41 8.69 11.42
CA MET A 337 -9.58 9.38 12.42
C MET A 337 -9.77 10.90 12.37
N MET A 338 -9.82 11.49 11.17
CA MET A 338 -10.13 12.92 11.02
C MET A 338 -11.52 13.26 11.54
N GLU A 339 -12.52 12.42 11.26
CA GLU A 339 -13.87 12.62 11.78
C GLU A 339 -13.93 12.48 13.30
N ALA A 340 -13.22 11.51 13.88
CA ALA A 340 -13.11 11.38 15.33
C ALA A 340 -12.56 12.65 15.98
N MET A 341 -11.50 13.24 15.41
CA MET A 341 -10.96 14.51 15.88
C MET A 341 -11.97 15.66 15.74
N ARG A 342 -12.68 15.75 14.62
CA ARG A 342 -13.74 16.76 14.42
C ARG A 342 -14.85 16.62 15.47
N ILE A 343 -15.31 15.39 15.73
CA ILE A 343 -16.37 15.11 16.71
C ILE A 343 -15.93 15.56 18.10
N LEU A 344 -14.76 15.10 18.56
CA LEU A 344 -14.23 15.46 19.89
C LEU A 344 -14.11 16.98 20.04
N LYS A 345 -13.65 17.65 18.98
CA LYS A 345 -13.57 19.11 18.97
C LYS A 345 -14.94 19.78 19.00
N THR A 346 -15.91 19.27 18.25
CA THR A 346 -17.28 19.84 18.13
C THR A 346 -18.04 19.77 19.44
N ILE A 347 -17.87 18.68 20.20
CA ILE A 347 -18.56 18.49 21.49
C ILE A 347 -17.84 19.14 22.67
N ASP A 348 -16.73 19.85 22.41
CA ASP A 348 -15.83 20.44 23.42
C ASP A 348 -15.38 19.39 24.46
N PHE A 349 -14.92 18.23 23.98
CA PHE A 349 -14.37 17.17 24.83
C PHE A 349 -13.08 17.66 25.50
N LYS A 350 -12.94 17.46 26.81
CA LYS A 350 -11.92 18.07 27.67
C LYS A 350 -11.13 17.10 28.51
#